data_AF-A0AAW9L4T0-F1
#
_entry.id   AF-A0AAW9L4T0-F1
#
_cell.length_a   1.000
_cell.length_b   1.000
_cell.length_c   1.000
_cell.angle_alpha   90.00
_cell.angle_beta   90.00
_cell.angle_gamma   90.00
#
_symmetry.space_group_name_H-M   'P 1'
#
loop_
_entity.id
_entity.type
_entity.pdbx_description
1 polymer ?
#
loop_
_entity_poly.entity_id
_entity_poly.type
_entity_poly.pdbx_seq_one_letter_code
_entity_poly.pdbx_strand_id
1 'polypeptide(L)'
;MTGKPVDADLYVACAISGDPYHMEAVEADTLVAVNTDPEARIFEFADVGVVGDVYEYGPALAAAIRDASAESDDPDPEPAAAAGEGQR
;
A
#
# COMPACT_ATOMS: atom_id res chain seq x y z
N MET A 1 -2.26 1.74 19.75
CA MET A 1 -1.60 1.23 18.53
C MET A 1 -0.74 0.03 18.88
N THR A 2 -0.85 -1.07 18.13
CA THR A 2 -0.03 -2.29 18.32
C THR A 2 0.82 -2.63 17.09
N GLY A 3 0.76 -1.81 16.04
CA GLY A 3 1.54 -1.94 14.81
C GLY A 3 2.85 -1.13 14.83
N LYS A 4 3.65 -1.28 13.77
CA LYS A 4 4.83 -0.43 13.54
C LYS A 4 4.38 0.87 12.85
N PRO A 5 4.88 2.04 13.27
CA PRO A 5 4.66 3.27 12.52
C PRO A 5 5.30 3.16 11.14
N VAL A 6 4.65 3.74 10.14
CA VAL A 6 5.11 3.84 8.76
C VAL A 6 5.26 5.31 8.42
N ASP A 7 6.45 5.67 7.97
CA ASP A 7 6.82 6.99 7.45
C ASP A 7 7.39 6.76 6.05
N ALA A 8 6.72 7.27 5.02
CA ALA A 8 7.07 6.98 3.62
C ALA A 8 6.64 8.09 2.67
N ASP A 9 7.40 8.32 1.59
CA ASP A 9 7.00 9.29 0.55
C ASP A 9 5.73 8.83 -0.20
N LEU A 10 5.53 7.52 -0.34
CA LEU A 10 4.38 6.92 -1.04
C LEU A 10 3.82 5.74 -0.24
N TYR A 11 2.53 5.80 0.08
CA TYR A 11 1.78 4.72 0.70
C TYR A 11 0.70 4.19 -0.26
N VAL A 12 0.83 2.93 -0.68
CA VAL A 12 -0.16 2.25 -1.54
C VAL A 12 -1.05 1.33 -0.70
N ALA A 13 -2.26 1.78 -0.41
CA ALA A 13 -3.27 1.07 0.36
C ALA A 13 -4.08 0.11 -0.54
N CYS A 14 -3.70 -1.16 -0.50
CA CYS A 14 -4.32 -2.24 -1.26
C CYS A 14 -5.38 -2.97 -0.41
N ALA A 15 -6.67 -2.79 -0.72
CA ALA A 15 -7.80 -3.41 -0.02
C ALA A 15 -7.86 -3.11 1.50
N ILE A 16 -7.38 -1.94 1.92
CA ILE A 16 -7.47 -1.44 3.30
C ILE A 16 -8.77 -0.64 3.46
N SER A 17 -9.48 -0.85 4.57
CA SER A 17 -10.76 -0.17 4.85
C SER A 17 -10.62 1.27 5.34
N GLY A 18 -9.45 1.63 5.90
CA GLY A 18 -9.20 2.95 6.51
C GLY A 18 -9.61 3.03 7.98
N ASP A 19 -9.49 1.94 8.72
CA ASP A 19 -9.71 1.94 10.17
C ASP A 19 -8.86 3.04 10.84
N PRO A 20 -9.45 3.92 11.69
CA PRO A 20 -8.72 5.01 12.33
C PRO A 20 -7.43 4.56 13.02
N TYR A 21 -7.41 3.38 13.64
CA TYR A 21 -6.21 2.88 14.33
C TYR A 21 -5.10 2.42 13.37
N HIS A 22 -5.44 2.02 12.15
CA HIS A 22 -4.46 1.77 11.10
C HIS A 22 -3.88 3.08 10.60
N MET A 23 -4.75 4.07 10.34
CA MET A 23 -4.36 5.37 9.81
C MET A 23 -3.55 6.21 10.79
N GLU A 24 -3.80 6.08 12.09
CA GLU A 24 -2.99 6.73 13.14
C GLU A 24 -1.50 6.33 13.11
N ALA A 25 -1.16 5.19 12.50
CA ALA A 25 0.21 4.69 12.40
C ALA A 25 0.86 4.94 11.03
N VAL A 26 0.16 5.61 10.10
CA VAL A 26 0.63 5.87 8.73
C VAL A 26 0.79 7.37 8.52
N GLU A 27 2.03 7.79 8.26
CA GLU A 27 2.38 9.12 7.79
C GLU A 27 2.98 8.98 6.39
N ALA A 28 2.40 9.65 5.41
CA ALA A 28 2.88 9.60 4.03
C ALA A 28 2.62 10.90 3.28
N ASP A 29 3.53 11.28 2.39
CA ASP A 29 3.36 12.46 1.53
C ASP A 29 2.31 12.23 0.43
N THR A 30 2.17 11.00 -0.04
CA THR A 30 1.14 10.60 -1.02
C THR A 30 0.53 9.26 -0.65
N LEU A 31 -0.80 9.22 -0.55
CA LEU A 31 -1.58 8.02 -0.30
C LEU A 31 -2.43 7.65 -1.52
N VAL A 32 -2.19 6.45 -2.05
CA VAL A 32 -2.97 5.85 -3.14
C VAL A 32 -3.80 4.71 -2.59
N ALA A 33 -5.10 4.69 -2.81
CA ALA A 33 -5.99 3.64 -2.34
C ALA A 33 -6.65 2.87 -3.49
N VAL A 34 -6.64 1.55 -3.41
CA VAL A 34 -7.41 0.65 -4.27
C VAL A 34 -8.35 -0.18 -3.40
N ASN A 35 -9.65 -0.02 -3.57
CA ASN A 35 -10.65 -0.78 -2.81
C ASN A 35 -11.87 -1.07 -3.68
N THR A 36 -12.51 -2.23 -3.51
CA THR A 36 -13.73 -2.58 -4.24
C THR A 36 -14.97 -1.86 -3.69
N ASP A 37 -14.93 -1.47 -2.41
CA ASP A 37 -16.00 -0.73 -1.75
C ASP A 37 -15.82 0.79 -1.98
N PRO A 38 -16.68 1.45 -2.78
CA PRO A 38 -16.61 2.89 -3.02
C PRO A 38 -16.86 3.74 -1.77
N GLU A 39 -17.41 3.16 -0.70
CA GLU A 39 -17.69 3.84 0.56
C GLU A 39 -16.60 3.59 1.62
N ALA A 40 -15.50 2.93 1.24
CA ALA A 40 -14.41 2.64 2.16
C ALA A 40 -13.79 3.94 2.72
N ARG A 41 -13.65 3.99 4.04
CA ARG A 41 -13.10 5.13 4.79
C ARG A 41 -11.67 5.50 4.37
N ILE A 42 -10.91 4.56 3.80
CA ILE A 42 -9.57 4.82 3.27
C ILE A 42 -9.56 5.99 2.26
N PHE A 43 -10.65 6.18 1.51
CA PHE A 43 -10.77 7.27 0.55
C PHE A 43 -10.89 8.65 1.21
N GLU A 44 -11.21 8.73 2.50
CA GLU A 44 -11.11 9.99 3.26
C GLU A 44 -9.66 10.45 3.44
N PHE A 45 -8.71 9.52 3.35
CA PHE A 45 -7.27 9.76 3.56
C PHE A 45 -6.45 9.73 2.26
N ALA A 46 -7.04 9.28 1.16
CA ALA A 46 -6.33 9.07 -0.10
C ALA A 46 -6.25 10.34 -0.95
N ASP A 47 -5.06 10.61 -1.49
CA ASP A 47 -4.88 11.61 -2.54
C ASP A 47 -5.41 11.09 -3.88
N VAL A 48 -5.26 9.78 -4.12
CA VAL A 48 -5.74 9.09 -5.32
C VAL A 48 -6.51 7.85 -4.92
N GLY A 49 -7.78 7.77 -5.28
CA GLY A 49 -8.65 6.62 -5.02
C GLY A 49 -9.07 5.89 -6.31
N VAL A 50 -8.92 4.58 -6.32
CA VAL A 50 -9.42 3.69 -7.38
C VAL A 50 -10.45 2.74 -6.77
N VAL A 51 -11.67 2.77 -7.30
CA VAL A 51 -12.69 1.77 -6.97
C VAL A 51 -12.51 0.58 -7.91
N GLY A 52 -12.00 -0.53 -7.40
CA GLY A 52 -11.64 -1.68 -8.21
C GLY A 52 -10.95 -2.81 -7.44
N ASP A 53 -10.78 -3.95 -8.11
CA ASP A 53 -10.13 -5.12 -7.54
C ASP A 53 -8.60 -4.99 -7.58
N VAL A 54 -7.94 -5.20 -6.43
CA VAL A 54 -6.47 -5.08 -6.33
C VAL A 54 -5.74 -6.14 -7.15
N TYR A 55 -6.31 -7.30 -7.40
CA TYR A 55 -5.68 -8.32 -8.25
C TYR A 55 -5.74 -7.94 -9.73
N GLU A 56 -6.65 -7.06 -10.13
CA GLU A 56 -6.70 -6.47 -11.46
C GLU A 56 -5.77 -5.25 -11.55
N TYR A 57 -5.89 -4.31 -10.61
CA TYR A 57 -5.18 -3.02 -10.68
C TYR A 57 -3.77 -3.04 -10.09
N GLY A 58 -3.50 -3.88 -9.08
CA GLY A 58 -2.21 -3.98 -8.40
C GLY A 58 -1.06 -4.35 -9.34
N PRO A 59 -1.19 -5.40 -10.18
CA PRO A 59 -0.16 -5.73 -11.16
C PRO A 59 0.09 -4.61 -12.18
N ALA A 60 -0.96 -3.93 -12.64
CA ALA A 60 -0.85 -2.81 -13.58
C ALA A 60 -0.14 -1.61 -12.94
N LEU A 61 -0.46 -1.30 -11.68
CA LEU A 61 0.22 -0.25 -10.92
C LEU A 61 1.70 -0.57 -10.72
N ALA A 62 2.01 -1.79 -10.29
CA ALA A 62 3.41 -2.21 -10.10
C ALA A 62 4.21 -2.19 -11.41
N ALA A 63 3.60 -2.55 -12.54
CA ALA A 63 4.24 -2.44 -13.85
C ALA A 63 4.49 -0.97 -14.23
N ALA A 64 3.48 -0.10 -14.08
CA ALA A 64 3.61 1.32 -14.37
C ALA A 64 4.68 2.02 -13.52
N ILE A 65 4.77 1.66 -12.23
CA ILE A 65 5.82 2.17 -11.33
C ILE A 65 7.20 1.73 -11.82
N ARG A 66 7.37 0.45 -12.19
CA ARG A 66 8.64 -0.06 -12.73
C ARG A 66 9.03 0.60 -14.04
N ASP A 67 8.07 0.82 -14.94
CA ASP A 67 8.31 1.50 -16.21
C ASP A 67 8.69 2.96 -15.99
N ALA A 68 8.04 3.65 -15.04
CA ALA A 68 8.39 5.01 -14.65
C ALA A 68 9.74 5.09 -13.91
N SER A 69 10.08 4.07 -13.12
CA SER A 69 11.33 3.98 -12.38
C SER A 69 12.48 3.37 -13.20
N ALA A 70 12.25 2.83 -14.41
CA ALA A 70 13.28 2.26 -15.28
C ALA A 70 14.30 3.30 -15.78
N GLU A 71 14.14 4.57 -15.42
CA GLU A 71 15.18 5.60 -15.53
C GLU A 71 16.14 5.63 -14.31
N SER A 72 15.97 4.76 -13.31
CA SER A 72 16.78 4.67 -12.08
C SER A 72 16.80 3.23 -11.53
N ASP A 73 17.89 2.52 -11.79
CA ASP A 73 18.19 1.14 -11.37
C ASP A 73 18.16 0.97 -9.83
N ASP A 74 17.07 0.45 -9.26
CA ASP A 74 17.04 -0.11 -7.90
C ASP A 74 16.30 -1.47 -7.92
N PRO A 75 16.98 -2.60 -7.65
CA PRO A 75 16.34 -3.90 -7.63
C PRO A 75 15.41 -4.04 -6.40
N ASP A 76 14.21 -4.56 -6.67
CA ASP A 76 13.14 -4.89 -5.70
C ASP A 76 13.73 -5.46 -4.38
N PRO A 77 13.32 -4.97 -3.19
CA PRO A 77 13.67 -5.66 -1.95
C PRO A 77 13.03 -7.04 -1.99
N GLU A 78 13.87 -8.09 -1.99
CA GLU A 78 13.45 -9.49 -1.91
C GLU A 78 12.24 -9.64 -0.99
N PRO A 79 11.14 -10.27 -1.45
CA PRO A 79 9.91 -10.36 -0.69
C PRO A 79 10.25 -10.92 0.69
N ALA A 80 10.04 -10.10 1.72
CA ALA A 80 10.44 -10.40 3.08
C ALA A 80 10.03 -11.84 3.40
N ALA A 81 11.04 -12.72 3.49
CA ALA A 81 10.85 -14.14 3.67
C ALA A 81 9.85 -14.34 4.80
N ALA A 82 8.76 -15.08 4.52
CA ALA A 82 7.78 -15.47 5.50
C ALA A 82 8.52 -15.96 6.74
N ALA A 83 8.46 -15.18 7.82
CA ALA A 83 9.09 -15.51 9.07
C ALA A 83 8.49 -16.85 9.52
N GLY A 84 9.26 -17.91 9.34
CA GLY A 84 8.92 -19.21 9.89
C GLY A 84 8.84 -19.06 11.39
N GLU A 85 7.63 -19.13 11.94
CA GLU A 85 7.41 -19.24 13.37
C GLU A 85 7.91 -20.62 13.84
N GLY A 86 9.21 -20.68 14.09
CA GLY A 86 9.80 -21.69 14.94
C GLY A 86 9.82 -21.18 16.38
N GLN A 87 8.84 -21.56 17.18
CA GLN A 87 9.02 -21.59 18.63
C GLN A 87 8.25 -22.76 19.25
N ARG A 88 8.94 -23.43 20.17
CA ARG A 88 8.61 -24.70 20.81
C ARG A 88 7.44 -24.60 21.78
#